data_AF-A0A955DTG6-F1
#
_entry.id   AF-A0A955DTG6-F1
#
_cell.length_a   1.000
_cell.length_b   1.000
_cell.length_c   1.000
_cell.angle_alpha   90.00
_cell.angle_beta   90.00
_cell.angle_gamma   90.00
#
_symmetry.space_group_name_H-M   'P 1'
#
loop_
_entity.id
_entity.type
_entity.pdbx_description
1 polymer ?
#
loop_
_entity_poly.entity_id
_entity_poly.type
_entity_poly.pdbx_seq_one_letter_code
_entity_poly.pdbx_strand_id
1 'polypeptide(L)'
;THPFITDLFIDLTSPSGTVLPLHDGSGFGVQNLVGNYPNSLPFDGGGPSTGPAGDLTDFAGEALDGTWTLDIVDAVPAFSNGVLNSWGLNVRFQP
;
A
#
# COMPACT_ATOMS: atom_id res chain seq x y z
N THR A 1 -2.27 -1.24 12.49
CA THR A 1 -2.50 -0.02 13.29
C THR A 1 -1.23 0.79 13.31
N HIS A 2 -1.31 2.08 13.02
CA HIS A 2 -0.18 3.00 13.04
C HIS A 2 -0.68 4.43 13.33
N PRO A 3 -0.03 5.19 14.22
CA PRO A 3 -0.50 6.52 14.62
C PRO A 3 -0.25 7.60 13.56
N PHE A 4 0.75 7.46 12.69
CA PHE A 4 1.04 8.42 11.61
C PHE A 4 1.33 7.68 10.32
N ILE A 5 0.41 7.68 9.36
CA ILE A 5 0.64 6.96 8.09
C ILE A 5 1.67 7.68 7.20
N THR A 6 2.00 8.93 7.51
CA THR A 6 3.08 9.68 6.83
C THR A 6 4.47 9.10 7.06
N ASP A 7 4.63 8.27 8.09
CA ASP A 7 5.91 7.62 8.38
C ASP A 7 6.08 6.31 7.59
N LEU A 8 4.99 5.84 6.96
CA LEU A 8 4.95 4.54 6.30
C LEU A 8 5.35 4.64 4.82
N PHE A 9 6.18 3.71 4.39
CA PHE A 9 6.47 3.41 2.99
C PHE A 9 6.10 1.95 2.75
N ILE A 10 5.25 1.71 1.75
CA ILE A 10 4.70 0.38 1.47
C ILE A 10 4.85 0.07 0.00
N ASP A 11 5.57 -1.02 -0.29
CA ASP A 11 5.78 -1.52 -1.63
C ASP A 11 5.11 -2.90 -1.80
N LEU A 12 4.57 -3.15 -2.99
CA LEU A 12 4.11 -4.47 -3.42
C LEU A 12 5.03 -4.99 -4.51
N THR A 13 5.62 -6.16 -4.29
CA THR A 13 6.44 -6.86 -5.27
C THR A 13 5.68 -8.04 -5.86
N SER A 14 5.59 -8.11 -7.19
CA SER A 14 4.97 -9.22 -7.92
C SER A 14 5.88 -10.46 -7.97
N PRO A 15 5.33 -11.65 -8.32
CA PRO A 15 6.13 -12.85 -8.57
C PRO A 15 7.21 -12.67 -9.65
N SER A 16 7.00 -11.75 -10.60
CA SER A 16 7.97 -11.45 -11.66
C SER A 16 9.08 -10.50 -11.20
N GLY A 17 8.96 -9.91 -10.01
CA GLY A 17 9.92 -8.96 -9.43
C GLY A 17 9.62 -7.49 -9.72
N THR A 18 8.46 -7.16 -10.29
CA THR A 18 8.02 -5.76 -10.44
C THR A 18 7.67 -5.21 -9.07
N VAL A 19 8.21 -4.04 -8.72
CA VAL A 19 7.98 -3.37 -7.44
C VAL A 19 7.14 -2.12 -7.69
N LEU A 20 6.02 -2.01 -6.98
CA LEU A 20 5.12 -0.87 -7.07
C LEU A 20 4.94 -0.23 -5.69
N PRO A 21 5.18 1.09 -5.56
CA PRO A 21 4.87 1.80 -4.33
C PRO A 21 3.37 1.95 -4.16
N LEU A 22 2.81 1.36 -3.10
CA LEU A 22 1.41 1.54 -2.73
C LEU A 22 1.22 2.82 -1.91
N HIS A 23 2.14 3.09 -0.99
CA HIS A 23 2.10 4.22 -0.07
C HIS A 23 3.49 4.82 0.12
N ASP A 24 3.60 6.14 0.07
CA ASP A 24 4.87 6.88 -0.01
C ASP A 24 5.02 7.97 1.06
N GLY A 25 4.33 7.82 2.20
CA GLY A 25 4.35 8.78 3.29
C GLY A 25 3.36 9.95 3.14
N SER A 26 2.39 9.84 2.23
CA SER A 26 1.24 10.75 2.19
C SER A 26 0.26 10.49 3.36
N GLY A 27 -0.77 11.33 3.54
CA GLY A 27 -1.78 11.06 4.57
C GLY A 27 -1.68 11.87 5.86
N PHE A 28 -1.20 13.12 5.83
CA PHE A 28 -1.04 13.93 7.04
C PHE A 28 -2.33 14.03 7.87
N GLY A 29 -2.17 13.90 9.19
CA GLY A 29 -3.28 13.89 10.15
C GLY A 29 -4.16 12.63 10.14
N VAL A 30 -3.88 11.65 9.28
CA VAL A 30 -4.62 10.38 9.21
C VAL A 30 -3.89 9.30 10.02
N GLN A 31 -4.68 8.51 10.74
CA GLN A 31 -4.20 7.33 11.44
C GLN A 31 -4.67 6.08 10.72
N ASN A 32 -3.81 5.06 10.67
CA ASN A 32 -4.07 3.75 10.08
C ASN A 32 -4.40 3.76 8.58
N LEU A 33 -3.87 2.76 7.88
CA LEU A 33 -4.32 2.41 6.54
C LEU A 33 -5.36 1.28 6.69
N VAL A 34 -6.64 1.63 6.56
CA VAL A 34 -7.77 0.68 6.63
C VAL A 34 -8.61 0.81 5.38
N GLY A 35 -8.49 -0.16 4.47
CA GLY A 35 -9.17 -0.14 3.19
C GLY A 35 -8.41 -0.88 2.11
N ASN A 36 -8.71 -0.56 0.85
CA ASN A 36 -8.10 -1.16 -0.33
C ASN A 36 -7.67 -0.06 -1.30
N TYR A 37 -6.47 -0.18 -1.87
CA TYR A 37 -6.14 0.54 -3.09
C TYR A 37 -6.88 -0.07 -4.29
N PRO A 38 -7.28 0.74 -5.29
CA PRO A 38 -7.24 2.21 -5.33
C PRO A 38 -8.47 2.89 -4.70
N ASN A 39 -9.42 2.14 -4.13
CA ASN A 39 -10.80 2.62 -3.98
C ASN A 39 -11.17 3.21 -2.62
N SER A 40 -10.66 2.67 -1.50
CA SER A 40 -11.23 2.96 -0.17
C SER A 40 -10.22 3.41 0.89
N LEU A 41 -8.93 3.51 0.57
CA LEU A 41 -7.96 4.06 1.52
C LEU A 41 -8.02 5.60 1.51
N PRO A 42 -8.05 6.24 2.71
CA PRO A 42 -8.17 7.69 2.84
C PRO A 42 -6.87 8.41 2.44
N PHE A 43 -7.01 9.58 1.80
CA PHE A 43 -5.91 10.49 1.49
C PHE A 43 -5.58 11.41 2.68
N ASP A 44 -4.49 12.17 2.55
CA ASP A 44 -4.11 13.28 3.42
C ASP A 44 -5.31 14.14 3.86
N GLY A 45 -5.49 14.27 5.18
CA GLY A 45 -6.54 15.09 5.77
C GLY A 45 -7.98 14.60 5.58
N GLY A 46 -8.20 13.36 5.11
CA GLY A 46 -9.56 12.79 4.95
C GLY A 46 -10.26 13.18 3.64
N GLY A 47 -9.51 13.59 2.62
CA GLY A 47 -10.01 13.85 1.26
C GLY A 47 -10.35 12.58 0.45
N PRO A 48 -10.87 12.73 -0.78
CA PRO A 48 -11.18 11.60 -1.67
C PRO A 48 -9.92 10.77 -2.01
N SER A 49 -10.10 9.45 -2.15
CA SER A 49 -9.00 8.50 -2.48
C SER A 49 -8.27 8.92 -3.76
N THR A 50 -6.94 8.95 -3.74
CA THR A 50 -6.10 9.21 -4.92
C THR A 50 -5.50 7.95 -5.52
N GLY A 51 -5.84 6.77 -5.00
CA GLY A 51 -5.20 5.51 -5.42
C GLY A 51 -3.79 5.32 -4.82
N PRO A 52 -3.06 4.27 -5.24
CA PRO A 52 -1.70 4.01 -4.78
C PRO A 52 -0.70 5.05 -5.34
N ALA A 53 0.48 5.12 -4.74
CA ALA A 53 1.54 6.02 -5.19
C ALA A 53 2.09 5.68 -6.60
N GLY A 54 2.10 4.39 -6.97
CA GLY A 54 2.40 3.88 -8.31
C GLY A 54 1.16 3.47 -9.11
N ASP A 55 1.35 3.04 -10.35
CA ASP A 55 0.26 2.65 -11.26
C ASP A 55 0.06 1.13 -11.26
N LEU A 56 -1.09 0.65 -10.75
CA LEU A 56 -1.40 -0.79 -10.68
C LEU A 56 -1.38 -1.50 -12.05
N THR A 57 -1.43 -0.75 -13.16
CA THR A 57 -1.27 -1.31 -14.50
C THR A 57 0.15 -1.79 -14.79
N ASP A 58 1.15 -1.45 -13.96
CA ASP A 58 2.51 -1.99 -14.05
C ASP A 58 2.55 -3.53 -13.89
N PHE A 59 1.54 -4.12 -13.22
CA PHE A 59 1.39 -5.58 -13.11
C PHE A 59 0.62 -6.22 -14.28
N ALA A 60 0.14 -5.43 -15.25
CA ALA A 60 -0.71 -5.94 -16.32
C ALA A 60 0.06 -6.90 -17.24
N GLY A 61 -0.46 -8.11 -17.42
CA GLY A 61 0.14 -9.16 -18.25
C GLY A 61 1.15 -10.04 -17.52
N GLU A 62 1.43 -9.77 -16.24
CA GLU A 62 2.26 -10.65 -15.42
C GLU A 62 1.52 -11.92 -14.98
N ALA A 63 2.28 -12.96 -14.65
CA ALA A 63 1.74 -14.15 -14.04
C ALA A 63 1.20 -13.81 -12.63
N LEU A 64 -0.05 -14.19 -12.37
CA LEU A 64 -0.66 -14.01 -11.04
C LEU A 64 -0.13 -15.03 -10.02
N ASP A 65 0.28 -16.21 -10.51
CA ASP A 65 0.76 -17.32 -9.69
C ASP A 65 2.16 -17.06 -9.17
N GLY A 66 2.34 -17.24 -7.85
CA GLY A 66 3.62 -17.13 -7.19
C GLY A 66 3.55 -16.29 -5.92
N THR A 67 4.72 -15.92 -5.41
CA THR A 67 4.83 -15.15 -4.18
C THR A 67 4.70 -13.67 -4.48
N TRP A 68 3.68 -13.05 -3.91
CA TRP A 68 3.58 -11.61 -3.77
C TRP A 68 4.14 -11.19 -2.42
N THR A 69 4.96 -10.13 -2.40
CA THR A 69 5.61 -9.63 -1.19
C THR A 69 5.12 -8.22 -0.90
N LEU A 70 4.61 -7.99 0.31
CA LEU A 70 4.27 -6.66 0.81
C LEU A 70 5.37 -6.22 1.79
N ASP A 71 6.13 -5.21 1.41
CA ASP A 71 7.19 -4.63 2.23
C ASP A 71 6.65 -3.36 2.89
N ILE A 72 6.78 -3.25 4.22
CA ILE A 72 6.29 -2.12 5.01
C ILE A 72 7.45 -1.58 5.86
N VAL A 73 7.77 -0.31 5.67
CA VAL A 73 8.81 0.40 6.41
C VAL A 73 8.19 1.57 7.14
N ASP A 74 8.42 1.63 8.45
CA ASP A 74 8.24 2.85 9.26
C ASP A 74 9.57 3.61 9.29
N ALA A 75 9.61 4.77 8.64
CA ALA A 75 10.81 5.59 8.50
C ALA A 75 11.09 6.49 9.72
N VAL A 76 10.14 6.62 10.66
CA VAL A 76 10.26 7.46 11.86
C VAL A 76 9.89 6.70 13.15
N PRO A 77 10.49 5.51 13.41
CA PRO A 77 9.97 4.56 14.40
C PRO A 77 10.14 4.97 15.86
N ALA A 78 10.90 6.03 16.15
CA ALA A 78 11.26 6.41 17.52
C ALA A 78 10.04 6.76 18.41
N PHE A 79 8.92 7.16 17.80
CA PHE A 79 7.75 7.66 18.55
C PHE A 79 6.40 7.13 18.05
N SER A 80 6.39 6.24 17.03
CA SER A 80 5.17 5.92 16.28
C SER A 80 5.04 4.46 15.82
N ASN A 81 5.54 3.49 16.60
CA ASN A 81 5.42 2.07 16.27
C ASN A 81 3.99 1.62 15.89
N GLY A 82 3.91 0.60 15.03
CA GLY A 82 2.66 -0.02 14.63
C GLY A 82 2.74 -1.53 14.42
N VAL A 83 1.62 -2.06 13.93
CA VAL A 83 1.43 -3.48 13.61
C VAL A 83 0.71 -3.63 12.28
N LEU A 84 1.13 -4.59 11.46
CA LEU A 84 0.31 -5.06 10.35
C LEU A 84 -0.76 -6.00 10.91
N ASN A 85 -2.04 -5.62 10.82
CA ASN A 85 -3.14 -6.45 11.32
C ASN A 85 -3.52 -7.54 10.31
N SER A 86 -3.66 -7.17 9.05
CA SER A 86 -3.99 -8.05 7.94
C SER A 86 -3.68 -7.36 6.61
N TRP A 87 -3.50 -8.16 5.57
CA TRP A 87 -3.43 -7.71 4.18
C TRP A 87 -3.90 -8.84 3.25
N GLY A 88 -4.19 -8.51 2.00
CA GLY A 88 -4.55 -9.47 0.97
C GLY A 88 -4.62 -8.81 -0.39
N LEU A 89 -4.76 -9.63 -1.43
CA LEU A 89 -4.82 -9.18 -2.82
C LEU A 89 -6.15 -9.55 -3.46
N ASN A 90 -6.73 -8.60 -4.19
CA ASN A 90 -7.87 -8.84 -5.08
C ASN A 90 -7.36 -8.83 -6.53
N VAL A 91 -6.94 -9.99 -7.01
CA VAL A 91 -6.43 -10.15 -8.38
C VAL A 91 -7.54 -10.55 -9.35
N ARG A 92 -7.44 -10.06 -10.58
CA ARG A 92 -8.32 -10.48 -11.68
C ARG A 92 -7.48 -10.79 -12.91
N PHE A 93 -7.79 -11.90 -13.56
CA PHE A 93 -7.28 -12.18 -14.89
C PHE A 93 -8.11 -11.37 -15.90
N GLN A 94 -7.44 -10.64 -16.80
CA GLN A 94 -8.08 -10.04 -17.96
C GLN A 94 -7.62 -10.82 -19.20
N PRO A 95 -8.54 -11.53 -19.90
CA PRO A 95 -8.26 -12.24 -21.14
C PRO A 95 -7.87 -11.32 -22.29
#